data_AF-A0A2V2AN86-F1
#
_entry.id   AF-A0A2V2AN86-F1
#
_cell.length_a   1.000
_cell.length_b   1.000
_cell.length_c   1.000
_cell.angle_alpha   90.00
_cell.angle_beta   90.00
_cell.angle_gamma   90.00
#
_symmetry.space_group_name_H-M   'P 1'
#
loop_
_entity.id
_entity.type
_entity.pdbx_description
1 polymer ?
#
loop_
_entity_poly.entity_id
_entity_poly.type
_entity_poly.pdbx_seq_one_letter_code
_entity_poly.pdbx_strand_id
1 'polypeptide(L)'
;MNLPEPDLVAILQAGDWGPTAEDSSDFYGEQIPAQWVKQWVEQYDPHKIESTAGLGALTLITAAAAWGVTPGGLLPEDPEGKQWKGAQRGNDGKHLMSYAVGGVGVDHTDSAQLKRLFDFIKLNHLTLAPKADQFFNLRGINFDNIRARGGVCSTPRSEITLDLDAKPFAHDIYGGGSSYCGAHMNGATTLEDWQIFRHWIRTALRQKDVQSFIINQWLTNVWVPSYQAVLAAGGSVEEAMINSRIRNSSPVTAKCAIDKANQVADGKRIETQLKAYTDPDCKGKARHSERFGVMKRPMVLYRHFRQQP
;
A
#
# COMPACT_ATOMS: atom_id res chain seq x y z
N MET A 1 -10.70 11.75 -5.73
CA MET A 1 -10.07 11.47 -7.04
C MET A 1 -10.27 10.01 -7.33
N ASN A 2 -10.63 9.66 -8.56
CA ASN A 2 -10.87 8.26 -8.94
C ASN A 2 -9.88 7.84 -10.02
N LEU A 3 -9.41 6.59 -9.93
CA LEU A 3 -8.67 5.97 -11.01
C LEU A 3 -9.64 5.58 -12.15
N PRO A 4 -9.33 5.88 -13.42
CA PRO A 4 -10.13 5.42 -14.55
C PRO A 4 -10.28 3.89 -14.58
N GLU A 5 -11.43 3.40 -15.06
CA GLU A 5 -11.73 1.96 -15.11
C GLU A 5 -10.67 1.14 -15.87
N PRO A 6 -10.14 1.57 -17.04
CA PRO A 6 -9.10 0.82 -17.73
C PRO A 6 -7.82 0.64 -16.90
N ASP A 7 -7.44 1.68 -16.15
CA ASP A 7 -6.25 1.66 -15.29
C ASP A 7 -6.47 0.74 -14.08
N LEU A 8 -7.67 0.76 -13.50
CA LEU A 8 -8.06 -0.19 -12.45
C LEU A 8 -7.96 -1.63 -12.97
N VAL A 9 -8.56 -1.93 -14.12
CA VAL A 9 -8.51 -3.28 -14.72
C VAL A 9 -7.08 -3.73 -14.96
N ALA A 10 -6.20 -2.84 -15.43
CA ALA A 10 -4.78 -3.15 -15.63
C ALA A 10 -4.07 -3.54 -14.32
N ILE A 11 -4.34 -2.82 -13.23
CA ILE A 11 -3.80 -3.13 -11.90
C ILE A 11 -4.33 -4.48 -11.40
N LEU A 12 -5.63 -4.73 -11.52
CA LEU A 12 -6.26 -5.98 -11.09
C LEU A 12 -5.67 -7.17 -11.84
N GLN A 13 -5.49 -7.07 -13.16
CA GLN A 13 -4.87 -8.12 -13.97
C GLN A 13 -3.40 -8.34 -13.59
N ALA A 14 -2.64 -7.28 -13.34
CA ALA A 14 -1.23 -7.37 -12.96
C ALA A 14 -1.02 -8.00 -11.57
N GLY A 15 -2.03 -7.90 -10.69
CA GLY A 15 -2.05 -8.53 -9.37
C GLY A 15 -2.74 -9.89 -9.32
N ASP A 16 -3.02 -10.52 -10.47
CA ASP A 16 -3.76 -11.78 -10.59
C ASP A 16 -5.08 -11.80 -9.80
N TRP A 17 -5.76 -10.67 -9.78
CA TRP A 17 -6.99 -10.52 -9.02
C TRP A 17 -8.18 -11.12 -9.78
N GLY A 18 -9.07 -11.77 -9.01
CA GLY A 18 -10.34 -12.27 -9.49
C GLY A 18 -11.27 -12.69 -8.35
N PRO A 19 -12.48 -13.19 -8.67
CA PRO A 19 -13.49 -13.56 -7.68
C PRO A 19 -13.07 -14.69 -6.72
N THR A 20 -11.99 -15.41 -7.05
CA THR A 20 -11.43 -16.50 -6.24
C THR A 20 -10.01 -16.20 -5.78
N ALA A 21 -9.48 -15.00 -6.02
CA ALA A 21 -8.14 -14.62 -5.60
C ALA A 21 -7.98 -14.74 -4.08
N GLU A 22 -6.73 -14.89 -3.62
CA GLU A 22 -6.43 -15.19 -2.23
C GLU A 22 -5.19 -14.43 -1.74
N ASP A 23 -5.02 -14.27 -0.43
CA ASP A 23 -3.69 -13.93 0.10
C ASP A 23 -2.87 -15.21 0.12
N SER A 24 -1.88 -15.32 -0.76
CA SER A 24 -0.97 -16.46 -0.88
C SER A 24 0.46 -15.97 -0.95
N SER A 25 1.38 -16.77 -0.38
CA SER A 25 2.81 -16.56 -0.55
C SER A 25 3.29 -16.73 -2.00
N ASP A 26 2.43 -17.15 -2.92
CA ASP A 26 2.77 -17.27 -4.33
C ASP A 26 2.58 -15.95 -5.10
N PHE A 27 1.88 -14.95 -4.53
CA PHE A 27 1.66 -13.64 -5.17
C PHE A 27 2.85 -12.68 -5.04
N TYR A 28 3.99 -13.13 -4.52
CA TYR A 28 5.20 -12.32 -4.56
C TYR A 28 5.71 -12.17 -6.00
N GLY A 29 6.06 -10.93 -6.38
CA GLY A 29 6.60 -10.63 -7.70
C GLY A 29 5.61 -10.08 -8.71
N GLU A 30 4.44 -9.58 -8.27
CA GLU A 30 3.50 -8.84 -9.11
C GLU A 30 4.22 -7.71 -9.86
N GLN A 31 3.84 -7.54 -11.13
CA GLN A 31 4.50 -6.62 -12.04
C GLN A 31 3.49 -5.96 -12.97
N ILE A 32 3.50 -4.63 -13.00
CA ILE A 32 2.71 -3.88 -13.97
C ILE A 32 3.45 -3.84 -15.32
N PRO A 33 2.79 -4.02 -16.47
CA PRO A 33 3.44 -3.86 -17.77
C PRO A 33 3.96 -2.43 -17.99
N ALA A 34 5.17 -2.28 -18.53
CA ALA A 34 5.79 -0.98 -18.80
C ALA A 34 4.94 -0.06 -19.70
N GLN A 35 4.15 -0.62 -20.62
CA GLN A 35 3.25 0.16 -21.48
C GLN A 35 2.21 0.97 -20.69
N TRP A 36 1.70 0.42 -19.58
CA TRP A 36 0.75 1.12 -18.71
C TRP A 36 1.43 2.24 -17.94
N VAL A 37 2.67 1.98 -17.48
CA VAL A 37 3.50 3.02 -16.85
C VAL A 37 3.75 4.17 -17.82
N LYS A 38 4.12 3.87 -19.08
CA LYS A 38 4.32 4.87 -20.13
C LYS A 38 3.05 5.69 -20.34
N GLN A 39 1.90 5.04 -20.49
CA GLN A 39 0.61 5.71 -20.65
C GLN A 39 0.32 6.68 -19.50
N TRP A 40 0.48 6.25 -18.24
CA TRP A 40 0.26 7.12 -17.07
C TRP A 40 1.18 8.34 -17.04
N VAL A 41 2.42 8.19 -17.51
CA VAL A 41 3.40 9.29 -17.58
C VAL A 41 3.08 10.26 -18.73
N GLU A 42 2.66 9.75 -19.89
CA GLU A 42 2.32 10.57 -21.06
C GLU A 42 1.03 11.36 -20.88
N GLN A 43 0.03 10.78 -20.20
CA GLN A 43 -1.26 11.42 -19.94
C GLN A 43 -1.21 12.51 -18.86
N TYR A 44 -0.11 12.61 -18.11
CA TYR A 44 0.05 13.62 -17.09
C TYR A 44 0.15 15.03 -17.68
N ASP A 45 -0.75 15.90 -17.22
CA ASP A 45 -0.82 17.33 -17.50
C ASP A 45 -0.69 18.10 -16.17
N PRO A 46 0.41 18.85 -15.94
CA PRO A 46 0.64 19.57 -14.68
C PRO A 46 -0.46 20.60 -14.35
N HIS A 47 -1.28 20.98 -15.33
CA HIS A 47 -2.37 21.94 -15.17
C HIS A 47 -3.72 21.29 -14.81
N LYS A 48 -3.82 19.95 -14.81
CA LYS A 48 -5.06 19.21 -14.51
C LYS A 48 -4.82 18.17 -13.42
N ILE A 49 -5.35 18.42 -12.22
CA ILE A 49 -5.13 17.54 -11.06
C ILE A 49 -5.63 16.11 -11.31
N GLU A 50 -6.71 15.95 -12.09
CA GLU A 50 -7.29 14.65 -12.45
C GLU A 50 -6.33 13.79 -13.27
N SER A 51 -5.46 14.41 -14.08
CA SER A 51 -4.45 13.71 -14.88
C SER A 51 -3.35 13.08 -14.03
N THR A 52 -3.26 13.45 -12.75
CA THR A 52 -2.23 12.93 -11.83
C THR A 52 -2.59 11.55 -11.26
N ALA A 53 -3.81 11.06 -11.47
CA ALA A 53 -4.27 9.78 -10.93
C ALA A 53 -3.36 8.61 -11.36
N GLY A 54 -2.92 8.58 -12.62
CA GLY A 54 -1.99 7.59 -13.14
C GLY A 54 -0.62 7.63 -12.44
N LEU A 55 -0.09 8.82 -12.15
CA LEU A 55 1.16 8.97 -11.38
C LEU A 55 0.99 8.56 -9.91
N GLY A 56 -0.18 8.84 -9.33
CA GLY A 56 -0.55 8.34 -8.01
C GLY A 56 -0.63 6.83 -7.95
N ALA A 57 -1.20 6.18 -8.96
CA ALA A 57 -1.25 4.73 -9.10
C ALA A 57 0.15 4.13 -9.34
N LEU A 58 0.95 4.72 -10.22
CA LEU A 58 2.35 4.35 -10.42
C LEU A 58 3.12 4.34 -9.09
N THR A 59 2.94 5.38 -8.27
CA THR A 59 3.60 5.49 -6.97
C THR A 59 3.08 4.46 -5.97
N LEU A 60 1.76 4.22 -5.92
CA LEU A 60 1.18 3.16 -5.09
C LEU A 60 1.82 1.81 -5.41
N ILE A 61 1.77 1.42 -6.69
CA ILE A 61 2.17 0.09 -7.14
C ILE A 61 3.68 -0.11 -6.98
N THR A 62 4.50 0.82 -7.47
CA THR A 62 5.95 0.61 -7.57
C THR A 62 6.73 1.02 -6.32
N ALA A 63 6.18 1.88 -5.46
CA ALA A 63 6.85 2.35 -4.24
C ALA A 63 6.18 1.91 -2.92
N ALA A 64 4.85 1.92 -2.84
CA ALA A 64 4.14 1.53 -1.62
C ALA A 64 3.95 0.01 -1.53
N ALA A 65 3.44 -0.60 -2.60
CA ALA A 65 3.24 -2.04 -2.71
C ALA A 65 4.51 -2.78 -3.14
N ALA A 66 5.51 -2.07 -3.68
CA ALA A 66 6.78 -2.61 -4.12
C ALA A 66 6.63 -3.66 -5.25
N TRP A 67 5.63 -3.51 -6.10
CA TRP A 67 5.50 -4.28 -7.33
C TRP A 67 6.64 -3.93 -8.29
N GLY A 68 6.91 -4.87 -9.18
CA GLY A 68 7.87 -4.67 -10.25
C GLY A 68 7.24 -4.07 -11.50
N VAL A 69 8.04 -4.01 -12.55
CA VAL A 69 7.59 -3.60 -13.89
C VAL A 69 8.05 -4.63 -14.90
N THR A 70 7.10 -5.20 -15.64
CA THR A 70 7.43 -6.10 -16.76
C THR A 70 7.93 -5.25 -17.93
N PRO A 71 9.18 -5.45 -18.40
CA PRO A 71 9.74 -4.63 -19.47
C PRO A 71 9.05 -4.90 -20.81
N GLY A 72 8.65 -3.84 -21.52
CA GLY A 72 8.30 -3.87 -22.95
C GLY A 72 9.45 -3.47 -23.88
N GLY A 73 10.62 -3.20 -23.29
CA GLY A 73 11.82 -2.65 -23.92
C GLY A 73 12.89 -2.41 -22.85
N LEU A 74 13.94 -1.65 -23.17
CA LEU A 74 14.99 -1.32 -22.20
C LEU A 74 14.47 -0.35 -21.14
N LEU A 75 14.35 -0.82 -19.89
CA LEU A 75 14.09 0.03 -18.73
C LEU A 75 15.39 0.66 -18.21
N PRO A 76 15.32 1.82 -17.53
CA PRO A 76 16.48 2.42 -16.87
C PRO A 76 16.99 1.51 -15.74
N GLU A 77 18.15 1.86 -15.18
CA GLU A 77 18.67 1.18 -13.98
C GLU A 77 17.64 1.21 -12.85
N ASP A 78 17.37 0.03 -12.25
CA ASP A 78 16.46 -0.11 -11.11
C ASP A 78 17.15 0.42 -9.85
N PRO A 79 16.65 1.49 -9.19
CA PRO A 79 17.25 2.03 -7.98
C PRO A 79 17.26 1.06 -6.79
N GLU A 80 16.41 0.03 -6.83
CA GLU A 80 16.36 -1.05 -5.83
C GLU A 80 17.37 -2.17 -6.12
N GLY A 81 18.00 -2.18 -7.30
CA GLY A 81 18.97 -3.20 -7.69
C GLY A 81 18.34 -4.58 -7.93
N LYS A 82 17.01 -4.66 -8.08
CA LYS A 82 16.26 -5.91 -8.22
C LYS A 82 15.78 -6.17 -9.65
N GLN A 83 16.38 -5.51 -10.64
CA GLN A 83 16.05 -5.67 -12.06
C GLN A 83 14.55 -5.47 -12.33
N TRP A 84 13.94 -4.49 -11.67
CA TRP A 84 12.50 -4.20 -11.75
C TRP A 84 11.59 -5.34 -11.30
N LYS A 85 12.09 -6.36 -10.61
CA LYS A 85 11.25 -7.39 -9.99
C LYS A 85 10.52 -6.81 -8.77
N GLY A 86 9.32 -7.35 -8.52
CA GLY A 86 8.55 -7.02 -7.30
C GLY A 86 9.19 -7.58 -6.04
N ALA A 87 8.59 -7.26 -4.89
CA ALA A 87 8.99 -7.81 -3.60
C ALA A 87 8.95 -9.34 -3.61
N GLN A 88 10.00 -9.96 -3.05
CA GLN A 88 10.07 -11.41 -2.85
C GLN A 88 9.53 -11.81 -1.48
N ARG A 89 9.26 -13.12 -1.32
CA ARG A 89 8.79 -13.73 -0.07
C ARG A 89 9.54 -13.23 1.16
N GLY A 90 8.79 -12.83 2.19
CA GLY A 90 9.34 -12.34 3.46
C GLY A 90 9.72 -10.86 3.49
N ASN A 91 9.52 -10.11 2.39
CA ASN A 91 9.72 -8.66 2.35
C ASN A 91 8.40 -7.89 2.51
N ASP A 92 8.49 -6.60 2.83
CA ASP A 92 7.40 -5.64 3.10
C ASP A 92 6.45 -5.33 1.91
N GLY A 93 6.40 -6.16 0.87
CA GLY A 93 5.51 -5.98 -0.30
C GLY A 93 4.02 -6.07 0.05
N LYS A 94 3.17 -5.44 -0.77
CA LYS A 94 1.70 -5.49 -0.64
C LYS A 94 1.07 -6.04 -1.90
N HIS A 95 -0.09 -6.66 -1.71
CA HIS A 95 -0.86 -7.34 -2.75
C HIS A 95 -2.30 -6.86 -2.70
N LEU A 96 -3.05 -7.01 -3.80
CA LEU A 96 -4.48 -6.66 -3.82
C LEU A 96 -5.28 -7.45 -2.77
N MET A 97 -4.88 -8.70 -2.54
CA MET A 97 -5.50 -9.59 -1.57
C MET A 97 -4.80 -9.61 -0.21
N SER A 98 -3.90 -8.68 0.11
CA SER A 98 -3.25 -8.68 1.44
C SER A 98 -4.28 -8.56 2.56
N TYR A 99 -4.31 -9.54 3.47
CA TYR A 99 -5.07 -9.48 4.72
C TYR A 99 -4.45 -10.33 5.84
N ALA A 100 -3.34 -11.02 5.59
CA ALA A 100 -2.64 -11.85 6.57
C ALA A 100 -1.52 -11.09 7.31
N VAL A 101 -0.82 -10.16 6.66
CA VAL A 101 0.36 -9.46 7.21
C VAL A 101 0.42 -7.99 6.78
N GLY A 102 0.62 -7.10 7.77
CA GLY A 102 0.95 -5.70 7.57
C GLY A 102 -0.16 -4.85 6.93
N GLY A 103 -1.42 -5.11 7.27
CA GLY A 103 -2.58 -4.34 6.80
C GLY A 103 -3.41 -5.03 5.72
N VAL A 104 -4.43 -4.33 5.26
CA VAL A 104 -5.37 -4.78 4.22
C VAL A 104 -5.04 -4.14 2.87
N GLY A 105 -5.08 -4.94 1.80
CA GLY A 105 -4.95 -4.50 0.42
C GLY A 105 -3.60 -3.89 0.06
N VAL A 106 -3.59 -3.21 -1.08
CA VAL A 106 -2.39 -2.69 -1.75
C VAL A 106 -1.77 -1.45 -1.07
N ASP A 107 -2.52 -0.74 -0.21
CA ASP A 107 -2.12 0.59 0.32
C ASP A 107 -1.81 0.64 1.84
N HIS A 108 -1.71 -0.49 2.55
CA HIS A 108 -1.50 -0.56 4.01
C HIS A 108 -2.69 0.00 4.80
N THR A 109 -3.90 -0.48 4.49
CA THR A 109 -5.12 -0.12 5.22
C THR A 109 -5.14 -0.83 6.60
N ASP A 110 -4.72 -0.14 7.68
CA ASP A 110 -4.51 -0.75 9.01
C ASP A 110 -5.31 -0.14 10.19
N SER A 111 -5.73 1.13 10.09
CA SER A 111 -6.29 1.89 11.22
C SER A 111 -7.45 2.77 10.76
N ALA A 112 -7.22 4.08 10.57
CA ALA A 112 -8.26 5.02 10.13
C ALA A 112 -8.78 4.69 8.72
N GLN A 113 -7.91 4.21 7.82
CA GLN A 113 -8.30 3.72 6.50
C GLN A 113 -9.14 2.44 6.64
N LEU A 114 -8.78 1.53 7.55
CA LEU A 114 -9.52 0.29 7.78
C LEU A 114 -10.95 0.60 8.27
N LYS A 115 -11.09 1.56 9.17
CA LYS A 115 -12.41 2.06 9.59
C LYS A 115 -13.25 2.58 8.42
N ARG A 116 -12.66 3.31 7.46
CA ARG A 116 -13.37 3.78 6.26
C ARG A 116 -13.75 2.64 5.32
N LEU A 117 -12.88 1.64 5.17
CA LEU A 117 -13.18 0.43 4.41
C LEU A 117 -14.36 -0.33 5.02
N PHE A 118 -14.40 -0.46 6.35
CA PHE A 118 -15.55 -1.04 7.04
C PHE A 118 -16.84 -0.24 6.80
N ASP A 119 -16.77 1.10 6.85
CA ASP A 119 -17.92 1.96 6.54
C ASP A 119 -18.41 1.74 5.09
N PHE A 120 -17.49 1.61 4.14
CA PHE A 120 -17.81 1.32 2.74
C PHE A 120 -18.45 -0.05 2.56
N ILE A 121 -17.86 -1.11 3.14
CA ILE A 121 -18.41 -2.48 3.06
C ILE A 121 -19.78 -2.55 3.73
N LYS A 122 -19.97 -1.90 4.89
CA LYS A 122 -21.27 -1.87 5.57
C LYS A 122 -22.35 -1.22 4.72
N LEU A 123 -22.00 -0.16 3.98
CA LEU A 123 -22.94 0.58 3.15
C LEU A 123 -23.31 -0.17 1.86
N ASN A 124 -22.35 -0.83 1.21
CA ASN A 124 -22.52 -1.36 -0.15
C ASN A 124 -22.62 -2.90 -0.20
N HIS A 125 -22.18 -3.58 0.84
CA HIS A 125 -21.92 -5.02 0.86
C HIS A 125 -22.36 -5.68 2.18
N LEU A 126 -23.40 -5.15 2.83
CA LEU A 126 -23.89 -5.65 4.13
C LEU A 126 -24.17 -7.16 4.11
N THR A 127 -24.68 -7.66 2.98
CA THR A 127 -25.04 -9.07 2.78
C THR A 127 -23.84 -10.00 2.63
N LEU A 128 -22.63 -9.47 2.43
CA LEU A 128 -21.43 -10.31 2.34
C LEU A 128 -21.16 -11.05 3.64
N ALA A 129 -21.61 -10.56 4.80
CA ALA A 129 -21.36 -11.15 6.10
C ALA A 129 -22.66 -11.57 6.81
N PRO A 130 -23.19 -12.80 6.63
CA PRO A 130 -24.14 -13.37 7.57
C PRO A 130 -23.54 -13.37 8.99
N LYS A 131 -24.21 -12.72 9.95
CA LYS A 131 -23.67 -12.26 11.26
C LYS A 131 -22.79 -10.99 11.19
N ALA A 132 -23.04 -10.14 10.20
CA ALA A 132 -22.39 -8.85 9.93
C ALA A 132 -22.09 -8.01 11.17
N ASP A 133 -22.93 -8.06 12.20
CA ASP A 133 -22.72 -7.31 13.44
C ASP A 133 -21.37 -7.62 14.09
N GLN A 134 -20.95 -8.89 14.17
CA GLN A 134 -19.67 -9.24 14.78
C GLN A 134 -18.48 -8.74 13.95
N PHE A 135 -18.55 -8.86 12.62
CA PHE A 135 -17.51 -8.29 11.75
C PHE A 135 -17.47 -6.77 11.93
N PHE A 136 -18.59 -6.06 11.76
CA PHE A 136 -18.61 -4.60 11.84
C PHE A 136 -18.37 -4.06 13.27
N ASN A 137 -18.49 -4.87 14.32
CA ASN A 137 -18.05 -4.51 15.67
C ASN A 137 -16.52 -4.37 15.78
N LEU A 138 -15.76 -4.95 14.85
CA LEU A 138 -14.30 -4.77 14.74
C LEU A 138 -13.91 -3.41 14.13
N ARG A 139 -14.90 -2.61 13.73
CA ARG A 139 -14.66 -1.28 13.17
C ARG A 139 -13.90 -0.39 14.15
N GLY A 140 -12.79 0.17 13.68
CA GLY A 140 -11.93 1.07 14.48
C GLY A 140 -10.86 0.34 15.28
N ILE A 141 -10.86 -0.99 15.24
CA ILE A 141 -9.73 -1.79 15.72
C ILE A 141 -8.57 -1.65 14.74
N ASN A 142 -7.36 -1.51 15.27
CA ASN A 142 -6.14 -1.54 14.48
C ASN A 142 -5.82 -2.98 14.04
N PHE A 143 -5.45 -3.15 12.77
CA PHE A 143 -5.15 -4.44 12.15
C PHE A 143 -4.10 -5.24 12.93
N ASP A 144 -3.03 -4.61 13.40
CA ASP A 144 -1.97 -5.32 14.11
C ASP A 144 -2.43 -5.83 15.46
N ASN A 145 -3.35 -5.13 16.14
CA ASN A 145 -3.90 -5.58 17.41
C ASN A 145 -4.75 -6.85 17.25
N ILE A 146 -5.61 -6.89 16.23
CA ILE A 146 -6.42 -8.08 15.96
C ILE A 146 -5.56 -9.24 15.45
N ARG A 147 -4.56 -8.97 14.61
CA ARG A 147 -3.60 -9.99 14.14
C ARG A 147 -2.76 -10.56 15.27
N ALA A 148 -2.20 -9.73 16.15
CA ALA A 148 -1.38 -10.17 17.27
C ALA A 148 -2.13 -11.13 18.21
N ARG A 149 -3.38 -10.80 18.53
CA ARG A 149 -4.29 -11.62 19.35
C ARG A 149 -4.87 -12.83 18.59
N GLY A 150 -4.81 -12.81 17.25
CA GLY A 150 -5.18 -13.90 16.35
C GLY A 150 -4.29 -15.15 16.39
N GLY A 151 -3.49 -15.33 17.45
CA GLY A 151 -2.66 -16.50 17.69
C GLY A 151 -1.17 -16.31 17.39
N VAL A 152 -0.78 -15.33 16.56
CA VAL A 152 0.62 -15.14 16.12
C VAL A 152 1.59 -14.73 17.23
N CYS A 153 1.05 -14.20 18.34
CA CYS A 153 1.79 -13.80 19.54
C CYS A 153 1.47 -14.64 20.79
N SER A 154 0.61 -15.66 20.65
CA SER A 154 0.25 -16.57 21.74
C SER A 154 1.30 -17.65 21.97
N THR A 155 1.40 -18.16 23.21
CA THR A 155 2.26 -19.30 23.56
C THR A 155 1.46 -20.33 24.38
N PRO A 156 1.30 -21.58 23.91
CA PRO A 156 1.70 -22.08 22.59
C PRO A 156 0.95 -21.33 21.47
N ARG A 157 1.53 -21.26 20.27
CA ARG A 157 0.87 -20.60 19.13
C ARG A 157 -0.41 -21.33 18.77
N SER A 158 -1.52 -20.60 18.71
CA SER A 158 -2.84 -21.10 18.31
C SER A 158 -3.35 -20.31 17.10
N GLU A 159 -2.62 -20.32 15.99
CA GLU A 159 -2.98 -19.54 14.80
C GLU A 159 -4.21 -20.13 14.09
N ILE A 160 -5.09 -19.24 13.59
CA ILE A 160 -6.22 -19.65 12.77
C ILE A 160 -5.77 -19.93 11.33
N THR A 161 -5.88 -21.21 10.93
CA THR A 161 -5.53 -21.70 9.59
C THR A 161 -6.75 -21.90 8.68
N LEU A 162 -7.96 -21.96 9.24
CA LEU A 162 -9.21 -22.15 8.51
C LEU A 162 -10.17 -20.97 8.70
N ASP A 163 -10.96 -20.68 7.68
CA ASP A 163 -12.01 -19.67 7.74
C ASP A 163 -13.31 -20.20 8.40
N LEU A 164 -14.38 -19.39 8.39
CA LEU A 164 -15.70 -19.78 8.93
C LEU A 164 -16.42 -20.87 8.11
N ASP A 165 -16.00 -21.14 6.88
CA ASP A 165 -16.51 -22.21 6.02
C ASP A 165 -15.62 -23.47 6.06
N ALA A 166 -14.67 -23.55 7.01
CA ALA A 166 -13.65 -24.59 7.11
C ALA A 166 -12.70 -24.72 5.89
N LYS A 167 -12.58 -23.67 5.07
CA LYS A 167 -11.61 -23.56 3.98
C LYS A 167 -10.27 -23.03 4.50
N PRO A 168 -9.14 -23.56 4.02
CA PRO A 168 -7.82 -23.07 4.42
C PRO A 168 -7.59 -21.63 3.93
N PHE A 169 -6.84 -20.88 4.72
CA PHE A 169 -6.19 -19.66 4.24
C PHE A 169 -4.88 -20.03 3.55
N ALA A 170 -4.61 -19.46 2.36
CA ALA A 170 -3.43 -19.85 1.57
C ALA A 170 -2.11 -19.23 2.05
N HIS A 171 -2.15 -18.15 2.81
CA HIS A 171 -0.95 -17.55 3.38
C HIS A 171 -0.63 -18.16 4.76
N ASP A 172 0.48 -18.88 4.84
CA ASP A 172 1.10 -19.30 6.10
C ASP A 172 1.49 -18.05 6.91
N ILE A 173 0.89 -17.84 8.08
CA ILE A 173 1.16 -16.62 8.84
C ILE A 173 2.53 -16.73 9.50
N TYR A 174 3.45 -15.81 9.18
CA TYR A 174 4.70 -15.70 9.92
C TYR A 174 4.44 -15.13 11.31
N GLY A 175 4.95 -15.81 12.34
CA GLY A 175 4.78 -15.38 13.73
C GLY A 175 5.27 -13.95 13.98
N GLY A 176 4.67 -13.30 14.99
CA GLY A 176 5.12 -11.99 15.42
C GLY A 176 6.43 -12.08 16.19
N GLY A 177 7.44 -11.27 15.84
CA GLY A 177 8.64 -11.13 16.67
C GLY A 177 8.31 -10.54 18.05
N SER A 178 9.20 -10.69 19.02
CA SER A 178 8.98 -10.22 20.42
C SER A 178 8.60 -8.74 20.50
N SER A 179 9.26 -7.88 19.71
CA SER A 179 8.95 -6.45 19.64
C SER A 179 7.53 -6.17 19.13
N TYR A 180 7.10 -6.88 18.08
CA TYR A 180 5.75 -6.76 17.54
C TYR A 180 4.71 -7.18 18.58
N CYS A 181 4.91 -8.36 19.18
CA CYS A 181 3.98 -8.88 20.17
C CYS A 181 3.87 -7.99 21.42
N GLY A 182 4.99 -7.44 21.90
CA GLY A 182 4.98 -6.48 23.00
C GLY A 182 4.19 -5.20 22.68
N ALA A 183 4.23 -4.72 21.43
CA ALA A 183 3.54 -3.51 21.02
C ALA A 183 2.03 -3.69 20.78
N HIS A 184 1.60 -4.86 20.30
CA HIS A 184 0.25 -5.06 19.75
C HIS A 184 -0.64 -6.03 20.53
N MET A 185 -0.12 -6.76 21.51
CA MET A 185 -0.94 -7.64 22.36
C MET A 185 -1.78 -6.90 23.42
N ASN A 186 -1.92 -5.58 23.40
CA ASN A 186 -2.65 -4.83 24.44
C ASN A 186 -4.15 -4.57 24.14
N GLY A 187 -4.67 -5.02 23.00
CA GLY A 187 -6.08 -4.83 22.60
C GLY A 187 -7.08 -5.83 23.21
N ALA A 188 -8.38 -5.53 23.06
CA ALA A 188 -9.52 -6.31 23.58
C ALA A 188 -10.10 -7.35 22.58
N THR A 189 -9.31 -7.83 21.62
CA THR A 189 -9.74 -8.81 20.60
C THR A 189 -9.40 -10.25 20.98
N THR A 190 -10.14 -11.17 20.37
CA THR A 190 -10.03 -12.63 20.55
C THR A 190 -9.48 -13.33 19.31
N LEU A 191 -9.25 -14.65 19.45
CA LEU A 191 -8.89 -15.50 18.32
C LEU A 191 -10.03 -15.64 17.30
N GLU A 192 -11.28 -15.70 17.79
CA GLU A 192 -12.49 -15.76 16.96
C GLU A 192 -12.66 -14.48 16.14
N ASP A 193 -12.41 -13.30 16.73
CA ASP A 193 -12.45 -12.02 16.02
C ASP A 193 -11.51 -12.02 14.82
N TRP A 194 -10.32 -12.60 14.95
CA TRP A 194 -9.37 -12.73 13.86
C TRP A 194 -9.87 -13.65 12.74
N GLN A 195 -10.51 -14.77 13.07
CA GLN A 195 -11.12 -15.66 12.08
C GLN A 195 -12.25 -14.95 11.33
N ILE A 196 -13.14 -14.27 12.06
CA ILE A 196 -14.24 -13.47 11.50
C ILE A 196 -13.69 -12.39 10.57
N PHE A 197 -12.68 -11.65 11.02
CA PHE A 197 -12.02 -10.63 10.23
C PHE A 197 -11.47 -11.18 8.93
N ARG A 198 -10.60 -12.21 8.99
CA ARG A 198 -9.95 -12.78 7.80
C ARG A 198 -10.96 -13.36 6.82
N HIS A 199 -11.98 -14.05 7.30
CA HIS A 199 -13.01 -14.63 6.43
C HIS A 199 -13.76 -13.56 5.65
N TRP A 200 -14.27 -12.53 6.34
CA TRP A 200 -15.07 -11.50 5.67
C TRP A 200 -14.25 -10.50 4.87
N ILE A 201 -13.05 -10.11 5.32
CA ILE A 201 -12.21 -9.20 4.56
C ILE A 201 -11.74 -9.84 3.25
N ARG A 202 -11.44 -11.14 3.25
CA ARG A 202 -11.15 -11.88 2.03
C ARG A 202 -12.32 -11.85 1.05
N THR A 203 -13.53 -12.10 1.54
CA THR A 203 -14.75 -12.03 0.72
C THR A 203 -14.98 -10.62 0.16
N ALA A 204 -14.71 -9.57 0.95
CA ALA A 204 -14.80 -8.19 0.50
C ALA A 204 -13.73 -7.83 -0.54
N LEU A 205 -12.47 -8.23 -0.34
CA LEU A 205 -11.38 -7.95 -1.28
C LEU A 205 -11.55 -8.63 -2.65
N ARG A 206 -12.40 -9.66 -2.74
CA ARG A 206 -12.84 -10.27 -4.02
C ARG A 206 -13.87 -9.43 -4.79
N GLN A 207 -14.32 -8.30 -4.24
CA GLN A 207 -15.20 -7.36 -4.93
C GLN A 207 -14.38 -6.27 -5.63
N LYS A 208 -14.67 -6.02 -6.91
CA LYS A 208 -13.93 -5.06 -7.75
C LYS A 208 -14.03 -3.64 -7.19
N ASP A 209 -15.20 -3.25 -6.73
CA ASP A 209 -15.46 -1.92 -6.19
C ASP A 209 -14.79 -1.70 -4.83
N VAL A 210 -14.56 -2.76 -4.04
CA VAL A 210 -13.72 -2.71 -2.83
C VAL A 210 -12.26 -2.42 -3.20
N GLN A 211 -11.71 -3.07 -4.23
CA GLN A 211 -10.36 -2.76 -4.72
C GLN A 211 -10.25 -1.33 -5.24
N SER A 212 -11.25 -0.89 -6.02
CA SER A 212 -11.37 0.50 -6.48
C SER A 212 -11.41 1.47 -5.31
N PHE A 213 -12.20 1.17 -4.27
CA PHE A 213 -12.28 2.01 -3.06
C PHE A 213 -10.93 2.17 -2.39
N ILE A 214 -10.18 1.08 -2.19
CA ILE A 214 -8.85 1.10 -1.56
C ILE A 214 -7.89 2.01 -2.38
N ILE A 215 -7.78 1.78 -3.69
CA ILE A 215 -6.92 2.60 -4.55
C ILE A 215 -7.34 4.09 -4.54
N ASN A 216 -8.65 4.37 -4.55
CA ASN A 216 -9.16 5.73 -4.52
C ASN A 216 -8.95 6.41 -3.15
N GLN A 217 -8.93 5.65 -2.05
CA GLN A 217 -8.51 6.15 -0.73
C GLN A 217 -7.03 6.55 -0.73
N TRP A 218 -6.15 5.74 -1.32
CA TRP A 218 -4.74 6.13 -1.53
C TRP A 218 -4.65 7.43 -2.33
N LEU A 219 -5.32 7.52 -3.48
CA LEU A 219 -5.26 8.70 -4.35
C LEU A 219 -5.73 9.95 -3.61
N THR A 220 -6.84 9.85 -2.87
CA THR A 220 -7.48 10.99 -2.23
C THR A 220 -6.80 11.41 -0.93
N ASN A 221 -6.34 10.46 -0.11
CA ASN A 221 -5.82 10.75 1.23
C ASN A 221 -4.29 10.82 1.29
N VAL A 222 -3.59 10.26 0.30
CA VAL A 222 -2.13 10.17 0.30
C VAL A 222 -1.52 10.91 -0.90
N TRP A 223 -1.90 10.54 -2.12
CA TRP A 223 -1.31 11.14 -3.32
C TRP A 223 -1.65 12.64 -3.45
N VAL A 224 -2.93 13.00 -3.55
CA VAL A 224 -3.37 14.38 -3.78
C VAL A 224 -2.83 15.35 -2.72
N PRO A 225 -2.91 15.06 -1.40
CA PRO A 225 -2.34 15.95 -0.39
C PRO A 225 -0.82 16.12 -0.49
N SER A 226 -0.10 15.08 -0.94
CA SER A 226 1.35 15.15 -1.15
C SER A 226 1.69 15.98 -2.39
N TYR A 227 1.01 15.72 -3.49
CA TYR A 227 1.16 16.45 -4.75
C TYR A 227 0.92 17.94 -4.55
N GLN A 228 -0.21 18.32 -3.96
CA GLN A 228 -0.56 19.71 -3.70
C GLN A 228 0.43 20.39 -2.74
N ALA A 229 0.83 19.73 -1.64
CA ALA A 229 1.75 20.32 -0.68
C ALA A 229 3.15 20.54 -1.26
N VAL A 230 3.65 19.60 -2.08
CA VAL A 230 4.95 19.72 -2.73
C VAL A 230 4.94 20.81 -3.79
N LEU A 231 3.91 20.85 -4.65
CA LEU A 231 3.80 21.84 -5.72
C LEU A 231 3.61 23.26 -5.16
N ALA A 232 2.80 23.42 -4.11
CA ALA A 232 2.63 24.70 -3.42
C ALA A 232 3.94 25.22 -2.78
N ALA A 233 4.87 24.32 -2.49
CA ALA A 233 6.20 24.64 -1.97
C ALA A 233 7.25 24.84 -3.09
N GLY A 234 6.83 24.91 -4.36
CA GLY A 234 7.72 25.06 -5.51
C GLY A 234 8.48 23.78 -5.90
N GLY A 235 8.08 22.63 -5.36
CA GLY A 235 8.70 21.34 -5.68
C GLY A 235 8.17 20.71 -6.98
N SER A 236 8.76 19.56 -7.32
CA SER A 236 8.46 18.78 -8.53
C SER A 236 7.46 17.63 -8.30
N VAL A 237 6.93 17.04 -9.38
CA VAL A 237 6.08 15.84 -9.28
C VAL A 237 6.89 14.63 -8.79
N GLU A 238 8.18 14.54 -9.13
CA GLU A 238 9.08 13.52 -8.59
C GLU A 238 9.20 13.61 -7.08
N GLU A 239 9.26 14.81 -6.52
CA GLU A 239 9.21 15.03 -5.07
C GLU A 239 7.87 14.60 -4.46
N ALA A 240 6.75 14.77 -5.18
CA ALA A 240 5.45 14.30 -4.72
C ALA A 240 5.36 12.76 -4.66
N MET A 241 6.02 12.05 -5.59
CA MET A 241 6.13 10.59 -5.55
C MET A 241 6.86 10.10 -4.29
N ILE A 242 7.96 10.77 -3.92
CA ILE A 242 8.67 10.48 -2.67
C ILE A 242 7.80 10.83 -1.46
N ASN A 243 7.22 12.03 -1.45
CA ASN A 243 6.45 12.52 -0.31
C ASN A 243 5.22 11.66 -0.01
N SER A 244 4.50 11.23 -1.05
CA SER A 244 3.31 10.38 -0.89
C SER A 244 3.66 9.03 -0.26
N ARG A 245 4.79 8.43 -0.63
CA ARG A 245 5.25 7.21 0.03
C ARG A 245 5.63 7.43 1.49
N ILE A 246 6.22 8.57 1.84
CA ILE A 246 6.47 8.96 3.25
C ILE A 246 5.15 9.17 3.98
N ARG A 247 4.20 9.88 3.37
CA ARG A 247 2.89 10.20 3.94
C ARG A 247 2.09 8.96 4.25
N ASN A 248 2.18 7.93 3.40
CA ASN A 248 1.54 6.65 3.66
C ASN A 248 1.99 6.00 4.96
N SER A 249 3.24 6.24 5.37
CA SER A 249 3.75 5.75 6.65
C SER A 249 3.54 6.74 7.80
N SER A 250 3.63 8.04 7.54
CA SER A 250 3.47 9.08 8.55
C SER A 250 3.22 10.44 7.90
N PRO A 251 2.01 11.00 8.02
CA PRO A 251 1.70 12.36 7.56
C PRO A 251 2.58 13.43 8.23
N VAL A 252 2.96 13.22 9.50
CA VAL A 252 3.85 14.13 10.24
C VAL A 252 5.26 14.13 9.65
N THR A 253 5.79 12.95 9.33
CA THR A 253 7.11 12.81 8.70
C THR A 253 7.11 13.41 7.29
N ALA A 254 6.04 13.22 6.53
CA ALA A 254 5.89 13.81 5.19
C ALA A 254 5.86 15.33 5.23
N LYS A 255 5.19 15.93 6.22
CA LYS A 255 5.22 17.39 6.42
C LYS A 255 6.64 17.86 6.76
N CYS A 256 7.29 17.23 7.73
CA CYS A 256 8.67 17.57 8.11
C CYS A 256 9.66 17.45 6.93
N ALA A 257 9.47 16.43 6.07
CA ALA A 257 10.27 16.22 4.88
C ALA A 257 10.17 17.40 3.88
N ILE A 258 8.96 17.93 3.65
CA ILE A 258 8.76 19.13 2.82
C ILE A 258 9.40 20.35 3.48
N ASP A 259 9.17 20.54 4.78
CA ASP A 259 9.70 21.70 5.51
C ASP A 259 11.25 21.73 5.45
N LYS A 260 11.92 20.57 5.58
CA LYS A 260 13.38 20.45 5.40
C LYS A 260 13.81 20.63 3.94
N ALA A 261 13.07 20.09 2.97
CA ALA A 261 13.39 20.22 1.55
C ALA A 261 13.33 21.68 1.08
N ASN A 262 12.44 22.51 1.65
CA ASN A 262 12.34 23.93 1.34
C ASN A 262 13.54 24.77 1.78
N GLN A 263 14.46 24.22 2.59
CA GLN A 263 15.66 24.91 3.06
C GLN A 263 16.90 24.58 2.24
N VAL A 264 16.76 23.83 1.15
CA VAL A 264 17.88 23.41 0.30
C VAL A 264 17.61 23.72 -1.16
N ALA A 265 18.67 23.76 -1.97
CA ALA A 265 18.56 23.92 -3.42
C ALA A 265 17.82 22.73 -4.07
N ASP A 266 17.19 22.98 -5.21
CA ASP A 266 16.30 22.04 -5.92
C ASP A 266 16.91 20.64 -6.12
N GLY A 267 18.18 20.59 -6.57
CA GLY A 267 18.89 19.33 -6.79
C GLY A 267 19.13 18.48 -5.54
N LYS A 268 18.83 18.98 -4.33
CA LYS A 268 18.97 18.27 -3.05
C LYS A 268 17.64 17.92 -2.38
N ARG A 269 16.51 18.44 -2.88
CA ARG A 269 15.20 18.32 -2.23
C ARG A 269 14.75 16.87 -2.04
N ILE A 270 14.88 16.05 -3.07
CA ILE A 270 14.53 14.61 -3.01
C ILE A 270 15.35 13.86 -1.96
N GLU A 271 16.66 14.07 -1.95
CA GLU A 271 17.52 13.39 -0.96
C GLU A 271 17.23 13.88 0.47
N THR A 272 16.91 15.16 0.65
CA THR A 272 16.47 15.69 1.93
C THR A 272 15.18 15.03 2.41
N GLN A 273 14.20 14.79 1.53
CA GLN A 273 12.99 14.06 1.91
C GLN A 273 13.27 12.62 2.34
N LEU A 274 14.13 11.91 1.62
CA LEU A 274 14.55 10.55 1.99
C LEU A 274 15.25 10.54 3.36
N LYS A 275 16.18 11.47 3.61
CA LYS A 275 16.84 11.61 4.91
C LYS A 275 15.84 11.88 6.04
N ALA A 276 14.86 12.76 5.81
CA ALA A 276 13.78 13.02 6.77
C ALA A 276 12.97 11.76 7.12
N TYR A 277 12.83 10.81 6.19
CA TYR A 277 12.11 9.55 6.44
C TYR A 277 12.84 8.60 7.42
N THR A 278 14.15 8.79 7.57
CA THR A 278 15.00 8.07 8.53
C THR A 278 15.31 8.86 9.80
N ASP A 279 14.97 10.15 9.81
CA ASP A 279 15.38 11.09 10.84
C ASP A 279 14.40 11.09 12.02
N PRO A 280 14.84 10.78 13.25
CA PRO A 280 13.98 10.78 14.44
C PRO A 280 13.35 12.16 14.72
N ASP A 281 13.97 13.27 14.32
CA ASP A 281 13.41 14.62 14.49
C ASP A 281 12.13 14.79 13.65
N CYS A 282 12.08 14.11 12.50
CA CYS A 282 10.88 14.02 11.67
C CYS A 282 10.00 12.81 12.03
N LYS A 283 10.23 12.16 13.17
CA LYS A 283 9.60 10.88 13.57
C LYS A 283 9.83 9.74 12.57
N GLY A 284 10.90 9.84 11.79
CA GLY A 284 11.41 8.80 10.92
C GLY A 284 12.03 7.65 11.72
N LYS A 285 12.36 6.56 11.01
CA LYS A 285 13.01 5.39 11.61
C LYS A 285 14.21 5.01 10.76
N ALA A 286 15.36 4.76 11.38
CA ALA A 286 16.61 4.45 10.66
C ALA A 286 16.43 3.33 9.61
N ARG A 287 15.72 2.24 9.97
CA ARG A 287 15.41 1.11 9.06
C ARG A 287 14.68 1.49 7.77
N HIS A 288 14.04 2.67 7.71
CA HIS A 288 13.36 3.11 6.51
C HIS A 288 14.32 3.41 5.34
N SER A 289 15.63 3.52 5.59
CA SER A 289 16.65 3.63 4.54
C SER A 289 16.65 2.44 3.59
N GLU A 290 16.29 1.26 4.08
CA GLU A 290 16.14 0.02 3.30
C GLU A 290 15.11 0.16 2.17
N ARG A 291 14.21 1.15 2.25
CA ARG A 291 13.14 1.39 1.29
C ARG A 291 13.50 2.45 0.24
N PHE A 292 14.69 3.04 0.29
CA PHE A 292 15.03 4.16 -0.60
C PHE A 292 15.08 3.76 -2.07
N GLY A 293 15.52 2.54 -2.40
CA GLY A 293 15.55 2.06 -3.78
C GLY A 293 14.14 1.98 -4.35
N VAL A 294 13.26 1.22 -3.68
CA VAL A 294 11.85 1.09 -4.09
C VAL A 294 11.10 2.43 -4.11
N MET A 295 11.39 3.36 -3.20
CA MET A 295 10.81 4.72 -3.22
C MET A 295 11.18 5.52 -4.47
N LYS A 296 12.37 5.30 -5.04
CA LYS A 296 12.86 6.02 -6.22
C LYS A 296 12.37 5.43 -7.54
N ARG A 297 11.83 4.21 -7.55
CA ARG A 297 11.29 3.55 -8.76
C ARG A 297 10.29 4.41 -9.57
N PRO A 298 9.21 4.97 -8.99
CA PRO A 298 8.23 5.76 -9.75
C PRO A 298 8.87 7.00 -10.40
N MET A 299 9.78 7.67 -9.69
CA MET A 299 10.52 8.82 -10.21
C MET A 299 11.38 8.44 -11.43
N VAL A 300 12.11 7.33 -11.34
CA VAL A 300 12.99 6.88 -12.43
C VAL A 300 12.19 6.46 -13.66
N LEU A 301 11.06 5.78 -13.47
CA LEU A 301 10.13 5.44 -14.56
C LEU A 301 9.54 6.70 -15.20
N TYR A 302 9.10 7.67 -14.38
CA TYR A 302 8.59 8.95 -14.86
C TYR A 302 9.61 9.66 -15.75
N ARG A 303 10.85 9.81 -15.29
CA ARG A 303 11.91 10.45 -16.08
C ARG A 303 12.17 9.73 -17.39
N HIS A 304 12.25 8.40 -17.35
CA HIS A 304 12.51 7.58 -18.53
C HIS A 304 11.43 7.75 -19.60
N PHE A 305 10.15 7.65 -19.24
CA PHE A 305 9.07 7.76 -20.22
C PHE A 305 8.75 9.20 -20.61
N ARG A 306 9.04 10.19 -19.75
CA ARG A 306 8.84 11.61 -20.09
C ARG A 306 9.89 12.16 -21.05
N GLN A 307 11.06 11.53 -21.11
CA GLN A 307 12.17 11.91 -22.00
C GLN A 307 12.15 11.17 -23.35
N GLN A 308 11.26 10.19 -23.54
CA GLN A 308 11.10 9.52 -24.82
C GLN A 308 10.23 10.39 -25.76
N PRO A 309 10.65 10.59 -27.02
CA PRO A 309 9.90 11.35 -28.01
C PRO A 309 8.61 10.66 -28.44
#